data_AF-A0A958G7L1-F1
#
_entry.id   AF-A0A958G7L1-F1
#
_cell.length_a   1.000
_cell.length_b   1.000
_cell.length_c   1.000
_cell.angle_alpha   90.00
_cell.angle_beta   90.00
_cell.angle_gamma   90.00
#
_symmetry.space_group_name_H-M   'P 1'
#
loop_
_entity.id
_entity.type
_entity.pdbx_description
1 polymer ?
#
loop_
_entity_poly.entity_id
_entity_poly.type
_entity_poly.pdbx_seq_one_letter_code
_entity_poly.pdbx_strand_id
1 'polypeptide(L)'
;MANLILSFILPPSKITILAIALFCILPLHAQKTGSDSLHVFDLSRSGQLERLGDWKYRFGDNPLWALSDFDDQAWGRLHPGKEKETNHGIRWYRTRVRLEGEQNDFDILAMYFSGIVSAYEIYWDGRLIHRNGGVAAVQAAEIPGDLLRVVKLRREWTTPGIHTIAIRLSNLHVHDSFRYFRIPLGYLSDIRDKLNEFMYLQLFNIGVFFFACLFSFALFLGGGRQRPYLMFSLYCLASVLGIGILAYQLLWNINIRYADSLVWLSYIITPLSGVLLAIFFILIFEMPRKYYHMLIVSV
;
A
#
# COMPACT_ATOMS: atom_id res chain seq x y z
N MET A 1 16.69 2.56 -37.24
CA MET A 1 15.99 2.30 -38.53
C MET A 1 15.70 0.82 -38.80
N ALA A 2 15.95 -0.11 -37.87
CA ALA A 2 15.61 -1.55 -38.01
C ALA A 2 14.30 -1.96 -37.29
N ASN A 3 13.68 -1.08 -36.51
CA ASN A 3 12.48 -1.39 -35.71
C ASN A 3 11.14 -1.10 -36.41
N LEU A 4 11.16 -0.71 -37.69
CA LEU A 4 9.94 -0.37 -38.44
C LEU A 4 9.49 -1.46 -39.43
N ILE A 5 10.24 -2.56 -39.57
CA ILE A 5 9.95 -3.60 -40.57
C ILE A 5 9.27 -4.84 -39.96
N LEU A 6 9.26 -5.00 -38.64
CA LEU A 6 8.61 -6.12 -37.97
C LEU A 6 7.09 -5.96 -37.78
N SER A 7 6.50 -4.85 -38.22
CA SER A 7 5.06 -4.57 -38.13
C SER A 7 4.20 -5.20 -39.23
N PHE A 8 4.78 -5.94 -40.18
CA PHE A 8 4.06 -6.43 -41.37
C PHE A 8 3.94 -7.96 -41.52
N ILE A 9 4.41 -8.78 -40.58
CA ILE A 9 4.50 -10.25 -40.78
C ILE A 9 3.68 -11.09 -39.77
N LEU A 10 3.06 -10.48 -38.75
CA LEU A 10 2.31 -11.27 -37.76
C LEU A 10 0.78 -11.05 -37.84
N PRO A 11 -0.02 -12.12 -37.84
CA PRO A 11 -1.47 -12.01 -37.87
C PRO A 11 -2.00 -11.28 -36.62
N PRO A 12 -3.10 -10.51 -36.74
CA PRO A 12 -3.62 -9.66 -35.67
C PRO A 12 -3.96 -10.40 -34.37
N SER A 13 -4.14 -11.73 -34.42
CA SER A 13 -4.38 -12.58 -33.25
C SER A 13 -3.15 -12.77 -32.33
N LYS A 14 -1.93 -12.46 -32.78
CA LYS A 14 -0.70 -12.57 -31.96
C LYS A 14 -0.24 -11.23 -31.36
N ILE A 15 -0.68 -10.11 -31.93
CA ILE A 15 -0.32 -8.76 -31.44
C ILE A 15 -1.05 -8.45 -30.13
N THR A 16 -2.30 -8.92 -29.97
CA THR A 16 -3.08 -8.75 -28.75
C THR A 16 -2.50 -9.54 -27.56
N ILE A 17 -1.92 -10.72 -27.81
CA ILE A 17 -1.29 -11.55 -26.77
C ILE A 17 0.04 -10.94 -26.31
N LEU A 18 0.78 -10.29 -27.21
CA LEU A 18 2.05 -9.63 -26.89
C LEU A 18 1.84 -8.32 -26.10
N ALA A 19 0.77 -7.57 -26.38
CA ALA A 19 0.44 -6.33 -25.67
C ALA A 19 -0.05 -6.59 -24.23
N ILE A 20 -0.76 -7.69 -23.99
CA ILE A 20 -1.22 -8.10 -22.65
C ILE A 20 -0.06 -8.66 -21.82
N ALA A 21 0.89 -9.36 -22.44
CA ALA A 21 2.09 -9.84 -21.75
C ALA A 21 3.05 -8.72 -21.33
N LEU A 22 3.07 -7.59 -22.07
CA LEU A 22 3.95 -6.46 -21.75
C LEU A 22 3.46 -5.60 -20.58
N PHE A 23 2.15 -5.62 -20.27
CA PHE A 23 1.59 -4.87 -19.14
C PHE A 23 1.73 -5.59 -17.78
N CYS A 24 2.10 -6.88 -17.79
CA CYS A 24 2.32 -7.69 -16.59
C CYS A 24 3.79 -7.73 -16.13
N ILE A 25 4.71 -7.10 -16.85
CA ILE A 25 6.10 -6.94 -16.40
C ILE A 25 6.26 -5.54 -15.82
N LEU A 26 5.60 -5.31 -14.68
CA LEU A 26 6.11 -4.32 -13.72
C LEU A 26 7.57 -4.70 -13.43
N PRO A 27 8.48 -3.72 -13.26
CA PRO A 27 9.83 -4.05 -12.85
C PRO A 27 9.71 -4.72 -11.47
N LEU A 28 9.94 -6.04 -11.45
CA LEU A 28 10.44 -6.76 -10.30
C LEU A 28 11.70 -6.02 -9.88
N HIS A 29 11.52 -4.99 -9.06
CA HIS A 29 12.62 -4.47 -8.27
C HIS A 29 13.03 -5.63 -7.40
N ALA A 30 14.11 -6.29 -7.81
CA ALA A 30 14.81 -7.25 -7.00
C ALA A 30 15.04 -6.58 -5.64
N GLN A 31 14.30 -7.05 -4.65
CA GLN A 31 14.48 -6.63 -3.27
C GLN A 31 15.88 -7.08 -2.90
N LYS A 32 16.78 -6.12 -2.66
CA LYS A 32 18.11 -6.41 -2.11
C LYS A 32 17.85 -7.12 -0.78
N THR A 33 18.13 -8.42 -0.76
CA THR A 33 18.02 -9.27 0.42
C THR A 33 18.91 -8.68 1.50
N GLY A 34 18.33 -8.55 2.69
CA GLY A 34 18.94 -7.91 3.86
C GLY A 34 20.36 -8.42 4.11
N SER A 35 21.30 -7.50 3.92
CA SER A 35 22.58 -7.54 4.62
C SER A 35 22.29 -7.24 6.09
N ASP A 36 22.94 -7.96 7.00
CA ASP A 36 22.86 -7.86 8.47
C ASP A 36 23.37 -6.49 9.03
N SER A 37 23.30 -5.46 8.20
CA SER A 37 23.80 -4.12 8.44
C SER A 37 22.67 -3.25 8.98
N LEU A 38 22.85 -2.76 10.20
CA LEU A 38 22.04 -1.70 10.79
C LEU A 38 21.69 -0.62 9.74
N HIS A 39 20.40 -0.35 9.60
CA HIS A 39 19.91 0.64 8.65
C HIS A 39 20.43 2.03 9.02
N VAL A 40 21.10 2.71 8.08
CA VAL A 40 21.68 4.05 8.28
C VAL A 40 20.82 5.06 7.54
N PHE A 41 20.34 6.08 8.27
CA PHE A 41 19.60 7.21 7.73
C PHE A 41 20.44 8.48 7.86
N ASP A 42 20.75 9.11 6.74
CA ASP A 42 21.53 10.35 6.66
C ASP A 42 20.60 11.56 6.80
N LEU A 43 20.64 12.20 7.96
CA LEU A 43 19.85 13.38 8.31
C LEU A 43 20.16 14.57 7.39
N SER A 44 21.33 14.64 6.78
CA SER A 44 21.72 15.77 5.92
C SER A 44 21.05 15.73 4.54
N ARG A 45 20.45 14.60 4.17
CA ARG A 45 19.80 14.42 2.86
C ARG A 45 18.30 14.70 2.95
N SER A 46 17.85 15.65 2.14
CA SER A 46 16.42 15.89 1.87
C SER A 46 15.93 15.07 0.68
N GLY A 47 14.62 14.86 0.56
CA GLY A 47 14.01 14.12 -0.54
C GLY A 47 14.03 12.60 -0.35
N GLN A 48 14.34 12.13 0.87
CA GLN A 48 14.56 10.72 1.14
C GLN A 48 13.50 10.13 2.07
N LEU A 49 12.81 9.11 1.58
CA LEU A 49 11.91 8.26 2.35
C LEU A 49 12.52 6.86 2.42
N GLU A 50 13.17 6.55 3.53
CA GLU A 50 13.80 5.25 3.72
C GLU A 50 12.89 4.31 4.48
N ARG A 51 12.74 3.08 3.97
CA ARG A 51 11.92 2.06 4.62
C ARG A 51 12.73 1.40 5.74
N LEU A 52 12.29 1.55 6.98
CA LEU A 52 12.87 0.85 8.10
C LEU A 52 12.83 -0.67 7.88
N GLY A 53 14.00 -1.31 7.96
CA GLY A 53 14.22 -2.74 7.73
C GLY A 53 14.50 -3.53 9.00
N ASP A 54 14.92 -4.78 8.83
CA ASP A 54 15.48 -5.66 9.86
C ASP A 54 14.66 -5.81 11.15
N TRP A 55 13.36 -5.76 10.98
CA TRP A 55 12.43 -5.86 12.09
C TRP A 55 12.46 -7.24 12.70
N LYS A 56 12.50 -7.25 14.03
CA LYS A 56 12.34 -8.44 14.87
C LYS A 56 10.96 -8.43 15.49
N TYR A 57 10.42 -9.59 15.78
CA TYR A 57 9.11 -9.72 16.41
C TYR A 57 9.10 -10.76 17.53
N ARG A 58 8.20 -10.56 18.50
CA ARG A 58 7.93 -11.50 19.59
C ARG A 58 6.48 -11.42 20.05
N PHE A 59 5.90 -12.58 20.35
CA PHE A 59 4.56 -12.68 20.94
C PHE A 59 4.62 -12.53 22.46
N GLY A 60 3.58 -11.92 23.02
CA GLY A 60 3.44 -11.69 24.45
C GLY A 60 3.41 -10.20 24.77
N ASP A 61 3.30 -9.89 26.06
CA ASP A 61 3.13 -8.52 26.52
C ASP A 61 4.06 -8.22 27.70
N ASN A 62 5.28 -7.77 27.40
CA ASN A 62 6.25 -7.36 28.41
C ASN A 62 6.74 -5.93 28.11
N PRO A 63 6.39 -4.93 28.93
CA PRO A 63 6.81 -3.54 28.74
C PRO A 63 8.33 -3.32 28.69
N LEU A 64 9.14 -4.22 29.28
CA LEU A 64 10.61 -4.14 29.20
C LEU A 64 11.12 -4.28 27.76
N TRP A 65 10.32 -4.85 26.86
CA TRP A 65 10.63 -4.95 25.44
C TRP A 65 10.53 -3.61 24.70
N ALA A 66 10.18 -2.50 25.37
CA ALA A 66 10.32 -1.16 24.81
C ALA A 66 11.76 -0.62 24.97
N LEU A 67 12.50 -1.05 25.99
CA LEU A 67 13.77 -0.42 26.40
C LEU A 67 14.84 -0.52 25.29
N SER A 68 15.64 0.53 25.13
CA SER A 68 16.66 0.63 24.08
C SER A 68 17.77 -0.43 24.22
N ASP A 69 18.14 -0.76 25.46
CA ASP A 69 19.20 -1.70 25.82
C ASP A 69 18.73 -3.16 25.91
N PHE A 70 17.43 -3.43 25.77
CA PHE A 70 16.89 -4.77 25.81
C PHE A 70 17.50 -5.67 24.70
N ASP A 71 17.94 -6.87 25.10
CA ASP A 71 18.49 -7.87 24.19
C ASP A 71 17.40 -8.63 23.44
N ASP A 72 17.27 -8.33 22.15
CA ASP A 72 16.32 -8.95 21.22
C ASP A 72 16.99 -9.95 20.27
N GLN A 73 18.18 -10.48 20.58
CA GLN A 73 18.84 -11.48 19.73
C GLN A 73 18.01 -12.76 19.53
N ALA A 74 17.28 -13.18 20.57
CA ALA A 74 16.44 -14.38 20.53
C ALA A 74 15.08 -14.17 19.81
N TRP A 75 14.78 -12.97 19.30
CA TRP A 75 13.50 -12.68 18.65
C TRP A 75 13.47 -13.23 17.22
N GLY A 76 12.26 -13.54 16.74
CA GLY A 76 12.06 -13.93 15.35
C GLY A 76 12.34 -12.75 14.42
N ARG A 77 12.95 -13.00 13.25
CA ARG A 77 13.12 -11.97 12.22
C ARG A 77 11.88 -11.91 11.33
N LEU A 78 11.37 -10.70 11.13
CA LEU A 78 10.25 -10.46 10.24
C LEU A 78 10.71 -10.56 8.80
N HIS A 79 10.10 -11.49 8.06
CA HIS A 79 10.31 -11.63 6.62
C HIS A 79 9.03 -11.14 5.93
N PRO A 80 9.04 -9.94 5.32
CA PRO A 80 7.86 -9.42 4.64
C PRO A 80 7.30 -10.44 3.65
N GLY A 81 6.00 -10.75 3.76
CA GLY A 81 5.30 -11.69 2.88
C GLY A 81 5.41 -13.18 3.23
N LYS A 82 6.07 -13.56 4.33
CA LYS A 82 6.14 -14.96 4.82
C LYS A 82 5.49 -15.16 6.20
N GLU A 83 4.76 -14.17 6.70
CA GLU A 83 4.10 -14.26 7.99
C GLU A 83 2.98 -15.31 7.95
N LYS A 84 2.99 -16.28 8.87
CA LYS A 84 1.87 -17.21 9.04
C LYS A 84 0.77 -16.52 9.84
N GLU A 85 -0.32 -16.22 9.14
CA GLU A 85 -1.45 -15.36 9.51
C GLU A 85 -2.47 -16.00 10.48
N THR A 86 -2.08 -16.56 11.63
CA THR A 86 -3.07 -17.26 12.51
C THR A 86 -3.09 -16.87 13.99
N ASN A 87 -2.13 -16.08 14.49
CA ASN A 87 -2.01 -15.88 15.94
C ASN A 87 -2.55 -14.52 16.39
N HIS A 88 -3.72 -14.48 17.00
CA HIS A 88 -4.24 -13.27 17.63
C HIS A 88 -3.54 -12.97 18.96
N GLY A 89 -3.42 -11.70 19.31
CA GLY A 89 -2.94 -11.28 20.64
C GLY A 89 -1.98 -10.11 20.58
N ILE A 90 -1.29 -9.89 21.70
CA ILE A 90 -0.28 -8.83 21.79
C ILE A 90 1.03 -9.32 21.17
N ARG A 91 1.61 -8.46 20.35
CA ARG A 91 2.89 -8.66 19.68
C ARG A 91 3.75 -7.42 19.82
N TRP A 92 5.04 -7.64 19.85
CA TRP A 92 6.03 -6.60 19.83
C TRP A 92 6.91 -6.72 18.60
N TYR A 93 7.26 -5.58 18.03
CA TYR A 93 8.18 -5.44 16.92
C TYR A 93 9.28 -4.49 17.32
N ARG A 94 10.52 -4.79 16.95
CA ARG A 94 11.70 -3.97 17.26
C ARG A 94 12.56 -3.82 16.02
N THR A 95 13.06 -2.62 15.79
CA THR A 95 14.14 -2.36 14.83
C THR A 95 15.08 -1.31 15.39
N ARG A 96 16.26 -1.20 14.77
CA ARG A 96 17.25 -0.19 15.08
C ARG A 96 17.59 0.60 13.82
N VAL A 97 17.79 1.90 13.99
CA VAL A 97 18.24 2.81 12.92
C VAL A 97 19.42 3.62 13.44
N ARG A 98 20.44 3.81 12.61
CA ARG A 98 21.51 4.75 12.88
C ARG A 98 21.20 6.06 12.17
N LEU A 99 21.14 7.15 12.92
CA LEU A 99 21.06 8.49 12.38
C LEU A 99 22.48 9.06 12.25
N GLU A 100 22.82 9.57 11.08
CA GLU A 100 24.11 10.22 10.79
C GLU A 100 23.87 11.61 10.18
N GLY A 101 24.86 12.50 10.24
CA GLY A 101 24.75 13.87 9.70
C GLY A 101 23.98 14.84 10.61
N GLU A 102 23.71 16.04 10.10
CA GLU A 102 22.98 17.08 10.82
C GLU A 102 21.54 17.17 10.33
N GLN A 103 20.60 17.29 11.26
CA GLN A 103 19.19 17.44 10.92
C GLN A 103 18.89 18.84 10.40
N ASN A 104 18.11 18.93 9.33
CA ASN A 104 17.58 20.18 8.78
C ASN A 104 16.83 20.99 9.85
N ASP A 105 17.21 22.25 10.05
CA ASP A 105 16.60 23.17 11.01
C ASP A 105 15.13 23.51 10.70
N PHE A 106 14.75 23.43 9.42
CA PHE A 106 13.44 23.87 8.94
C PHE A 106 12.47 22.71 8.70
N ASP A 107 12.84 21.49 9.13
CA ASP A 107 12.02 20.31 8.92
C ASP A 107 12.06 19.34 10.12
N ILE A 108 11.07 18.45 10.16
CA ILE A 108 10.82 17.54 11.27
C ILE A 108 10.94 16.11 10.75
N LEU A 109 11.83 15.34 11.35
CA LEU A 109 11.89 13.91 11.08
C LEU A 109 10.59 13.25 11.56
N ALA A 110 10.03 12.39 10.73
CA ALA A 110 8.78 11.72 11.03
C ALA A 110 8.77 10.29 10.50
N MET A 111 7.94 9.47 11.12
CA MET A 111 7.63 8.12 10.66
C MET A 111 6.20 8.09 10.13
N TYR A 112 6.00 7.49 8.97
CA TYR A 112 4.67 7.27 8.41
C TYR A 112 4.24 5.83 8.58
N PHE A 113 3.12 5.63 9.27
CA PHE A 113 2.51 4.35 9.52
C PHE A 113 1.29 4.23 8.63
N SER A 114 1.39 3.39 7.60
CA SER A 114 0.28 3.04 6.70
C SER A 114 0.05 1.54 6.74
N GLY A 115 -1.21 1.12 6.83
CA GLY A 115 -1.57 -0.29 6.69
C GLY A 115 -1.30 -1.15 7.93
N ILE A 116 -1.12 -0.53 9.11
CA ILE A 116 -1.28 -1.25 10.38
C ILE A 116 -2.76 -1.22 10.76
N VAL A 117 -3.44 -2.33 10.47
CA VAL A 117 -4.90 -2.47 10.61
C VAL A 117 -5.23 -2.98 12.02
N SER A 118 -4.58 -2.41 13.05
CA SER A 118 -4.87 -2.70 14.45
C SER A 118 -4.46 -1.59 15.43
N ALA A 119 -4.73 -1.78 16.72
CA ALA A 119 -4.28 -0.86 17.75
C ALA A 119 -2.77 -1.03 18.01
N TYR A 120 -2.05 0.09 18.17
CA TYR A 120 -0.62 0.06 18.45
C TYR A 120 -0.11 1.24 19.27
N GLU A 121 1.02 1.01 19.93
CA GLU A 121 1.82 1.95 20.69
C GLU A 121 3.24 1.97 20.11
N ILE A 122 3.81 3.16 19.94
CA ILE A 122 5.15 3.33 19.37
C ILE A 122 6.07 3.91 20.43
N TYR A 123 7.23 3.28 20.58
CA TYR A 123 8.27 3.66 21.50
C TYR A 123 9.54 4.02 20.72
N TRP A 124 10.18 5.11 21.14
CA TRP A 124 11.48 5.57 20.66
C TRP A 124 12.44 5.58 21.83
N ASP A 125 13.50 4.76 21.76
CA ASP A 125 14.47 4.56 22.84
C ASP A 125 13.80 4.27 24.19
N GLY A 126 12.79 3.41 24.20
CA GLY A 126 12.02 3.05 25.40
C GLY A 126 10.97 4.06 25.83
N ARG A 127 10.95 5.27 25.26
CA ARG A 127 9.91 6.28 25.54
C ARG A 127 8.70 6.08 24.64
N LEU A 128 7.51 6.00 25.23
CA LEU A 128 6.25 6.02 24.46
C LEU A 128 6.07 7.39 23.78
N ILE A 129 6.00 7.39 22.44
CA ILE A 129 5.87 8.61 21.62
C ILE A 129 4.53 8.73 20.91
N HIS A 130 3.80 7.63 20.71
CA HIS A 130 2.50 7.65 20.03
C HIS A 130 1.61 6.48 20.42
N ARG A 131 0.29 6.69 20.35
CA ARG A 131 -0.75 5.68 20.50
C ARG A 131 -1.75 5.83 19.35
N ASN A 132 -2.11 4.73 18.72
CA ASN A 132 -3.18 4.69 17.75
C ASN A 132 -4.21 3.64 18.18
N GLY A 133 -5.35 4.11 18.71
CA GLY A 133 -6.30 3.25 19.39
C GLY A 133 -5.84 2.86 20.81
N GLY A 134 -6.28 1.70 21.28
CA GLY A 134 -5.99 1.16 22.60
C GLY A 134 -5.61 -0.31 22.52
N VAL A 135 -4.34 -0.62 22.81
CA VAL A 135 -3.82 -2.00 22.82
C VAL A 135 -4.39 -2.73 24.03
N ALA A 136 -4.93 -3.93 23.80
CA ALA A 136 -5.49 -4.76 24.85
C ALA A 136 -5.23 -6.26 24.61
N ALA A 137 -5.29 -7.04 25.68
CA ALA A 137 -5.14 -8.50 25.62
C ALA A 137 -6.45 -9.21 25.24
N VAL A 138 -7.60 -8.52 25.37
CA VAL A 138 -8.93 -9.07 25.10
C VAL A 138 -9.68 -8.19 24.11
N GLN A 139 -10.45 -8.83 23.20
CA GLN A 139 -11.06 -8.16 22.06
C GLN A 139 -12.01 -7.04 22.50
N ALA A 140 -12.80 -7.25 23.55
CA ALA A 140 -13.74 -6.26 24.06
C ALA A 140 -13.09 -4.97 24.58
N ALA A 141 -11.79 -5.00 24.92
CA ALA A 141 -11.05 -3.85 25.44
C ALA A 141 -10.11 -3.23 24.38
N GLU A 142 -9.92 -3.87 23.24
CA GLU A 142 -9.13 -3.29 22.15
C GLU A 142 -9.94 -2.17 21.47
N ILE A 143 -9.33 -0.99 21.34
CA ILE A 143 -9.93 0.14 20.63
C ILE A 143 -9.21 0.29 19.30
N PRO A 144 -9.85 0.06 18.14
CA PRO A 144 -9.24 0.25 16.83
C PRO A 144 -8.78 1.70 16.62
N GLY A 145 -7.58 1.88 16.09
CA GLY A 145 -7.05 3.19 15.69
C GLY A 145 -7.50 3.62 14.29
N ASP A 146 -6.78 4.59 13.72
CA ASP A 146 -6.99 5.05 12.35
C ASP A 146 -5.96 4.45 11.38
N LEU A 147 -6.34 4.38 10.11
CA LEU A 147 -5.58 3.66 9.08
C LEU A 147 -4.18 4.23 8.84
N LEU A 148 -4.04 5.56 8.92
CA LEU A 148 -2.81 6.29 8.62
C LEU A 148 -2.38 7.15 9.78
N ARG A 149 -1.09 7.13 10.12
CA ARG A 149 -0.51 8.04 11.10
C ARG A 149 0.83 8.56 10.64
N VAL A 150 1.04 9.86 10.78
CA VAL A 150 2.35 10.48 10.69
C VAL A 150 2.78 10.84 12.11
N VAL A 151 3.84 10.21 12.59
CA VAL A 151 4.37 10.42 13.94
C VAL A 151 5.60 11.29 13.83
N LYS A 152 5.48 12.54 14.31
CA LYS A 152 6.56 13.51 14.34
C LYS A 152 7.52 13.17 15.49
N LEU A 153 8.82 13.11 15.20
CA LEU A 153 9.86 12.92 16.20
C LEU A 153 10.34 14.29 16.68
N ARG A 154 10.52 14.42 18.00
CA ARG A 154 11.09 15.64 18.56
C ARG A 154 12.58 15.68 18.25
N ARG A 155 13.09 16.87 17.99
CA ARG A 155 14.49 17.09 17.63
C ARG A 155 15.46 16.63 18.73
N GLU A 156 15.03 16.73 19.99
CA GLU A 156 15.83 16.24 21.13
C GLU A 156 16.08 14.73 21.09
N TRP A 157 15.29 13.96 20.33
CA TRP A 157 15.37 12.50 20.28
C TRP A 157 16.06 11.97 19.02
N THR A 158 16.32 12.85 18.04
CA THR A 158 16.82 12.50 16.71
C THR A 158 18.26 12.97 16.52
N THR A 159 19.04 12.97 17.60
CA THR A 159 20.48 13.23 17.57
C THR A 159 21.22 12.14 16.78
N PRO A 160 22.40 12.41 16.21
CA PRO A 160 23.19 11.36 15.58
C PRO A 160 23.51 10.22 16.56
N GLY A 161 23.34 8.97 16.12
CA GLY A 161 23.46 7.80 16.99
C GLY A 161 22.58 6.63 16.59
N ILE A 162 22.62 5.56 17.38
CA ILE A 162 21.78 4.38 17.18
C ILE A 162 20.52 4.55 18.03
N HIS A 163 19.37 4.50 17.38
CA HIS A 163 18.05 4.59 18.00
C HIS A 163 17.29 3.28 17.85
N THR A 164 16.49 2.96 18.86
CA THR A 164 15.64 1.79 18.91
C THR A 164 14.18 2.19 18.76
N ILE A 165 13.50 1.54 17.84
CA ILE A 165 12.07 1.72 17.61
C ILE A 165 11.40 0.42 18.04
N ALA A 166 10.46 0.51 18.98
CA ALA A 166 9.64 -0.62 19.39
C ALA A 166 8.17 -0.31 19.16
N ILE A 167 7.42 -1.31 18.68
CA ILE A 167 5.98 -1.21 18.45
C ILE A 167 5.31 -2.32 19.21
N ARG A 168 4.39 -1.97 20.11
CA ARG A 168 3.49 -2.91 20.76
C ARG A 168 2.14 -2.82 20.08
N LEU A 169 1.57 -3.94 19.68
CA LEU A 169 0.25 -3.97 19.05
C LEU A 169 -0.58 -5.14 19.54
N SER A 170 -1.89 -4.99 19.45
CA SER A 170 -2.86 -6.08 19.53
C SER A 170 -3.55 -6.21 18.18
N ASN A 171 -4.00 -7.40 17.80
CA ASN A 171 -4.71 -7.66 16.54
C ASN A 171 -5.95 -8.55 16.76
N LEU A 172 -6.84 -8.13 17.66
CA LEU A 172 -7.96 -8.96 18.10
C LEU A 172 -9.21 -8.79 17.21
N HIS A 173 -9.32 -7.67 16.49
CA HIS A 173 -10.42 -7.42 15.54
C HIS A 173 -10.11 -7.81 14.09
N VAL A 174 -8.83 -7.98 13.74
CA VAL A 174 -8.39 -8.13 12.35
C VAL A 174 -7.37 -9.28 12.27
N HIS A 175 -7.63 -10.23 11.38
CA HIS A 175 -6.79 -11.43 11.19
C HIS A 175 -5.43 -11.11 10.57
N ASP A 176 -5.31 -9.95 9.94
CA ASP A 176 -4.21 -9.60 9.05
C ASP A 176 -3.78 -8.13 9.22
N SER A 177 -3.43 -7.77 10.46
CA SER A 177 -3.13 -6.37 10.80
C SER A 177 -1.80 -5.86 10.26
N PHE A 178 -0.95 -6.74 9.74
CA PHE A 178 0.47 -6.46 9.48
C PHE A 178 0.94 -6.83 8.06
N ARG A 179 0.02 -6.96 7.10
CA ARG A 179 0.32 -7.43 5.73
C ARG A 179 1.29 -6.54 4.93
N TYR A 180 1.48 -5.28 5.33
CA TYR A 180 2.28 -4.30 4.59
C TYR A 180 3.21 -3.49 5.50
N PHE A 181 4.22 -4.14 6.07
CA PHE A 181 5.19 -3.43 6.91
C PHE A 181 6.12 -2.53 6.08
N ARG A 182 5.65 -1.30 5.87
CA ARG A 182 6.38 -0.20 5.24
C ARG A 182 6.24 1.00 6.15
N ILE A 183 7.13 1.13 7.13
CA ILE A 183 7.24 2.33 7.94
C ILE A 183 8.40 3.14 7.38
N PRO A 184 8.17 4.07 6.44
CA PRO A 184 9.20 4.97 6.02
C PRO A 184 9.52 5.97 7.13
N LEU A 185 10.82 6.20 7.31
CA LEU A 185 11.40 7.30 8.05
C LEU A 185 11.86 8.34 7.03
N GLY A 186 11.56 9.61 7.30
CA GLY A 186 11.99 10.72 6.45
C GLY A 186 11.50 12.05 6.99
N TYR A 187 11.83 13.13 6.28
CA TYR A 187 11.33 14.44 6.66
C TYR A 187 9.82 14.57 6.39
N LEU A 188 9.16 15.39 7.21
CA LEU A 188 7.71 15.58 7.12
C LEU A 188 7.31 16.18 5.77
N SER A 189 8.12 17.09 5.21
CA SER A 189 7.92 17.63 3.85
C SER A 189 7.95 16.51 2.81
N ASP A 190 8.97 15.66 2.81
CA ASP A 190 9.13 14.53 1.89
C ASP A 190 7.96 13.54 1.96
N ILE A 191 7.52 13.21 3.19
CA ILE A 191 6.34 12.35 3.40
C ILE A 191 5.11 13.02 2.76
N ARG A 192 4.91 14.31 3.02
CA ARG A 192 3.76 15.06 2.51
C ARG A 192 3.79 15.16 0.99
N ASP A 193 4.94 15.45 0.40
CA ASP A 193 5.10 15.57 -1.04
C ASP A 193 4.82 14.23 -1.73
N LYS A 194 5.28 13.12 -1.17
CA LYS A 194 4.97 11.79 -1.71
C LYS A 194 3.49 11.43 -1.61
N LEU A 195 2.84 11.77 -0.50
CA LEU A 195 1.40 11.57 -0.33
C LEU A 195 0.60 12.45 -1.30
N ASN A 196 1.01 13.70 -1.49
CA ASN A 196 0.40 14.62 -2.43
C ASN A 196 0.56 14.15 -3.88
N GLU A 197 1.77 13.73 -4.28
CA GLU A 197 2.05 13.17 -5.61
C GLU A 197 1.14 11.98 -5.90
N PHE A 198 1.06 11.03 -4.96
CA PHE A 198 0.17 9.88 -5.06
C PHE A 198 -1.28 10.32 -5.23
N MET A 199 -1.74 11.27 -4.40
CA MET A 199 -3.11 11.79 -4.42
C MET A 199 -3.45 12.50 -5.73
N TYR A 200 -2.57 13.35 -6.25
CA TYR A 200 -2.78 14.05 -7.51
C TYR A 200 -2.90 13.07 -8.68
N LEU A 201 -2.09 12.01 -8.69
CA LEU A 201 -2.21 10.97 -9.70
C LEU A 201 -3.56 10.23 -9.61
N GLN A 202 -4.04 9.93 -8.40
CA GLN A 202 -5.36 9.29 -8.24
C GLN A 202 -6.51 10.22 -8.68
N LEU A 203 -6.48 11.50 -8.33
CA LEU A 203 -7.48 12.48 -8.75
C LEU A 203 -7.49 12.67 -10.27
N PHE A 204 -6.29 12.72 -10.88
CA PHE A 204 -6.15 12.77 -12.33
C PHE A 204 -6.79 11.54 -12.99
N ASN A 205 -6.47 10.33 -12.49
CA ASN A 205 -7.06 9.09 -13.01
C ASN A 205 -8.58 9.05 -12.85
N ILE A 206 -9.10 9.48 -11.69
CA ILE A 206 -10.56 9.61 -11.48
C ILE A 206 -11.16 10.52 -12.54
N GLY A 207 -10.54 11.68 -12.82
CA GLY A 207 -10.99 12.60 -13.86
C GLY A 207 -11.02 11.94 -15.25
N VAL A 208 -9.94 11.27 -15.65
CA VAL A 208 -9.85 10.59 -16.96
C VAL A 208 -10.94 9.54 -17.12
N PHE A 209 -11.10 8.64 -16.13
CA PHE A 209 -12.13 7.60 -16.20
C PHE A 209 -13.55 8.18 -16.11
N PHE A 210 -13.75 9.24 -15.34
CA PHE A 210 -15.06 9.90 -15.24
C PHE A 210 -15.47 10.52 -16.58
N PHE A 211 -14.58 11.25 -17.26
CA PHE A 211 -14.88 11.79 -18.58
C PHE A 211 -15.06 10.70 -19.63
N ALA A 212 -14.25 9.64 -19.61
CA ALA A 212 -14.43 8.49 -20.48
C ALA A 212 -15.79 7.80 -20.25
N CYS A 213 -16.20 7.64 -18.99
CA CYS A 213 -17.51 7.10 -18.61
C CYS A 213 -18.65 7.93 -19.22
N LEU A 214 -18.62 9.26 -19.07
CA LEU A 214 -19.64 10.16 -19.60
C LEU A 214 -19.66 10.14 -21.14
N PHE A 215 -18.50 10.21 -21.78
CA PHE A 215 -18.39 10.22 -23.23
C PHE A 215 -18.91 8.91 -23.84
N SER A 216 -18.48 7.76 -23.32
CA SER A 216 -18.95 6.45 -23.80
C SER A 216 -20.43 6.22 -23.49
N PHE A 217 -20.95 6.73 -22.39
CA PHE A 217 -22.39 6.70 -22.12
C PHE A 217 -23.18 7.57 -23.12
N ALA A 218 -22.66 8.75 -23.48
CA ALA A 218 -23.27 9.59 -24.51
C ALA A 218 -23.25 8.92 -25.89
N LEU A 219 -22.15 8.25 -26.27
CA LEU A 219 -22.07 7.44 -27.49
C LEU A 219 -23.04 6.26 -27.47
N PHE A 220 -23.30 5.65 -26.31
CA PHE A 220 -24.34 4.64 -26.18
C PHE A 220 -25.73 5.24 -26.48
N LEU A 221 -26.07 6.40 -25.90
CA LEU A 221 -27.37 7.04 -26.12
C LEU A 221 -27.55 7.54 -27.56
N GLY A 222 -26.52 8.18 -28.14
CA GLY A 222 -26.57 8.77 -29.48
C GLY A 222 -26.26 7.82 -30.63
N GLY A 223 -25.46 6.77 -30.39
CA GLY A 223 -24.97 5.83 -31.40
C GLY A 223 -25.86 4.61 -31.62
N GLY A 224 -27.16 4.69 -31.32
CA GLY A 224 -28.10 3.58 -31.51
C GLY A 224 -28.04 2.50 -30.44
N ARG A 225 -27.57 2.81 -29.22
CA ARG A 225 -27.54 1.89 -28.06
C ARG A 225 -26.68 0.66 -28.27
N GLN A 226 -25.55 0.83 -28.95
CA GLN A 226 -24.56 -0.23 -29.14
C GLN A 226 -23.97 -0.67 -27.79
N ARG A 227 -24.14 -1.96 -27.46
CA ARG A 227 -23.74 -2.55 -26.18
C ARG A 227 -22.26 -2.35 -25.79
N PRO A 228 -21.27 -2.36 -26.70
CA PRO A 228 -19.87 -2.11 -26.34
C PRO A 228 -19.67 -0.81 -25.54
N TYR A 229 -20.27 0.31 -25.99
CA TYR A 229 -20.10 1.60 -25.33
C TYR A 229 -20.69 1.63 -23.92
N LEU A 230 -21.79 0.90 -23.67
CA LEU A 230 -22.35 0.75 -22.33
C LEU A 230 -21.40 -0.05 -21.42
N MET A 231 -20.84 -1.16 -21.91
CA MET A 231 -19.93 -1.99 -21.12
C MET A 231 -18.65 -1.21 -20.75
N PHE A 232 -18.10 -0.44 -21.69
CA PHE A 232 -16.94 0.40 -21.41
C PHE A 232 -17.27 1.54 -20.43
N SER A 233 -18.43 2.16 -20.54
CA SER A 233 -18.90 3.17 -19.57
C SER A 233 -19.01 2.57 -18.16
N LEU A 234 -19.60 1.38 -18.02
CA LEU A 234 -19.69 0.68 -16.74
C LEU A 234 -18.32 0.28 -16.19
N TYR A 235 -17.39 -0.13 -17.05
CA TYR A 235 -15.99 -0.37 -16.67
C TYR A 235 -15.36 0.91 -16.09
N CYS A 236 -15.45 2.04 -16.80
CA CYS A 236 -14.92 3.30 -16.33
C CYS A 236 -15.56 3.75 -15.01
N LEU A 237 -16.87 3.57 -14.85
CA LEU A 237 -17.56 3.87 -13.59
C LEU A 237 -17.05 2.98 -12.44
N ALA A 238 -16.90 1.68 -12.67
CA ALA A 238 -16.33 0.76 -11.68
C ALA A 238 -14.89 1.17 -11.31
N SER A 239 -14.06 1.58 -12.27
CA SER A 239 -12.72 2.09 -12.01
C SER A 239 -12.72 3.37 -11.18
N VAL A 240 -13.62 4.33 -11.47
CA VAL A 240 -13.80 5.54 -10.64
C VAL A 240 -14.17 5.18 -9.21
N LEU A 241 -15.09 4.24 -9.00
CA LEU A 241 -15.48 3.80 -7.66
C LEU A 241 -14.31 3.11 -6.94
N GLY A 242 -13.58 2.23 -7.60
CA GLY A 242 -12.43 1.53 -7.03
C GLY A 242 -11.31 2.49 -6.62
N ILE A 243 -10.90 3.38 -7.53
CA ILE A 243 -9.86 4.40 -7.24
C ILE A 243 -10.37 5.40 -6.19
N GLY A 244 -11.63 5.79 -6.26
CA GLY A 244 -12.27 6.70 -5.31
C GLY A 244 -12.28 6.16 -3.88
N ILE A 245 -12.53 4.86 -3.70
CA ILE A 245 -12.44 4.21 -2.38
C ILE A 245 -11.02 4.33 -1.82
N LEU A 246 -10.00 4.01 -2.62
CA LEU A 246 -8.60 4.11 -2.20
C LEU A 246 -8.22 5.57 -1.87
N ALA A 247 -8.59 6.52 -2.72
CA ALA A 247 -8.33 7.94 -2.49
C ALA A 247 -9.05 8.46 -1.22
N TYR A 248 -10.29 8.04 -1.00
CA TYR A 248 -11.08 8.40 0.19
C TYR A 248 -10.40 7.91 1.48
N GLN A 249 -9.93 6.66 1.50
CA GLN A 249 -9.22 6.09 2.64
C GLN A 249 -7.97 6.90 3.01
N LEU A 250 -7.24 7.39 2.01
CA LEU A 250 -6.02 8.17 2.21
C LEU A 250 -6.30 9.62 2.65
N LEU A 251 -7.34 10.25 2.09
CA LEU A 251 -7.72 11.63 2.36
C LEU A 251 -8.33 11.82 3.75
N TRP A 252 -9.23 10.92 4.13
CA TRP A 252 -10.07 11.08 5.32
C TRP A 252 -9.58 10.32 6.55
N ASN A 253 -8.43 9.64 6.43
CA ASN A 253 -7.79 8.88 7.51
C ASN A 253 -8.81 8.13 8.38
N ILE A 254 -9.62 7.31 7.72
CA ILE A 254 -10.75 6.67 8.36
C ILE A 254 -10.31 5.65 9.42
N ASN A 255 -11.21 5.40 10.37
CA ASN A 255 -10.99 4.36 11.36
C ASN A 255 -10.78 2.99 10.67
N ILE A 256 -9.85 2.23 11.22
CA ILE A 256 -9.39 0.93 10.71
C ILE A 256 -10.56 -0.03 10.40
N ARG A 257 -11.62 0.00 11.21
CA ARG A 257 -12.78 -0.89 11.03
C ARG A 257 -13.57 -0.59 9.74
N TYR A 258 -13.75 0.68 9.41
CA TYR A 258 -14.42 1.09 8.18
C TYR A 258 -13.51 0.90 6.97
N ALA A 259 -12.20 1.11 7.14
CA ALA A 259 -11.21 0.82 6.10
C ALA A 259 -11.28 -0.62 5.62
N ASP A 260 -11.33 -1.58 6.55
CA ASP A 260 -11.38 -3.00 6.21
C ASP A 260 -12.61 -3.34 5.35
N SER A 261 -13.79 -2.83 5.72
CA SER A 261 -15.02 -3.03 4.93
C SER A 261 -14.93 -2.43 3.52
N LEU A 262 -14.30 -1.27 3.37
CA LEU A 262 -14.07 -0.64 2.07
C LEU A 262 -13.03 -1.40 1.23
N VAL A 263 -12.02 -2.01 1.86
CA VAL A 263 -11.07 -2.89 1.17
C VAL A 263 -11.79 -4.12 0.61
N TRP A 264 -12.69 -4.74 1.38
CA TRP A 264 -13.52 -5.84 0.86
C TRP A 264 -14.35 -5.43 -0.36
N LEU A 265 -14.93 -4.24 -0.35
CA LEU A 265 -15.65 -3.71 -1.50
C LEU A 265 -14.72 -3.55 -2.71
N SER A 266 -13.49 -3.09 -2.51
CA SER A 266 -12.49 -2.97 -3.58
C SER A 266 -12.09 -4.31 -4.20
N TYR A 267 -12.06 -5.39 -3.40
CA TYR A 267 -11.83 -6.77 -3.89
C TYR A 267 -12.95 -7.30 -4.77
N ILE A 268 -14.17 -6.74 -4.68
CA ILE A 268 -15.28 -7.07 -5.58
C ILE A 268 -15.26 -6.19 -6.82
N ILE A 269 -15.02 -4.89 -6.66
CA ILE A 269 -15.02 -3.91 -7.77
C ILE A 269 -13.90 -4.20 -8.77
N THR A 270 -12.71 -4.57 -8.29
CA THR A 270 -11.53 -4.80 -9.14
C THR A 270 -11.77 -5.93 -10.16
N PRO A 271 -12.13 -7.16 -9.77
CA PRO A 271 -12.41 -8.24 -10.73
C PRO A 271 -13.64 -7.92 -11.58
N LEU A 272 -14.68 -7.28 -11.03
CA LEU A 272 -15.84 -6.83 -11.82
C LEU A 272 -15.41 -5.90 -12.95
N SER A 273 -14.50 -4.95 -12.69
CA SER A 273 -13.97 -4.05 -13.72
C SER A 273 -13.22 -4.81 -14.81
N GLY A 274 -12.40 -5.80 -14.45
CA GLY A 274 -11.70 -6.66 -15.42
C GLY A 274 -12.66 -7.47 -16.29
N VAL A 275 -13.72 -8.02 -15.71
CA VAL A 275 -14.77 -8.73 -16.45
C VAL A 275 -15.51 -7.80 -17.41
N LEU A 276 -15.88 -6.58 -16.97
CA LEU A 276 -16.54 -5.59 -17.84
C LEU A 276 -15.66 -5.18 -19.02
N LEU A 277 -14.36 -5.01 -18.79
CA LEU A 277 -13.39 -4.69 -19.85
C LEU A 277 -13.23 -5.87 -20.83
N ALA A 278 -13.16 -7.11 -20.32
CA ALA A 278 -13.12 -8.30 -21.15
C ALA A 278 -14.38 -8.44 -22.03
N ILE A 279 -15.57 -8.19 -21.46
CA ILE A 279 -16.84 -8.20 -22.21
C ILE A 279 -16.84 -7.11 -23.28
N PHE A 280 -16.37 -5.90 -22.95
CA PHE A 280 -16.22 -4.83 -23.93
C PHE A 280 -15.40 -5.27 -25.15
N PHE A 281 -14.25 -5.90 -24.94
CA PHE A 281 -13.41 -6.41 -26.03
C PHE A 281 -14.07 -7.54 -26.82
N ILE A 282 -14.79 -8.45 -26.15
CA ILE A 282 -15.54 -9.50 -26.83
C ILE A 282 -16.58 -8.90 -27.79
N LEU A 283 -17.30 -7.87 -27.34
CA LEU A 283 -18.36 -7.24 -28.14
C LEU A 283 -17.81 -6.39 -29.28
N ILE A 284 -16.71 -5.65 -29.08
CA ILE A 284 -16.14 -4.78 -30.13
C ILE A 284 -15.46 -5.57 -31.25
N PHE A 285 -14.83 -6.71 -30.92
CA PHE A 285 -14.13 -7.56 -31.89
C PHE A 285 -14.97 -8.73 -32.41
N GLU A 286 -16.25 -8.81 -32.03
CA GLU A 286 -17.18 -9.89 -32.40
C GLU A 286 -16.56 -11.29 -32.20
N MET A 287 -15.86 -11.47 -31.09
CA MET A 287 -15.06 -12.67 -30.83
C MET A 287 -15.92 -13.95 -30.82
N PRO A 288 -15.47 -15.05 -31.45
CA PRO A 288 -16.18 -16.33 -31.39
C PRO A 288 -16.31 -16.86 -29.95
N ARG A 289 -17.48 -17.41 -29.59
CA ARG A 289 -17.79 -17.94 -28.23
C ARG A 289 -16.76 -18.91 -27.67
N LYS A 290 -16.04 -19.64 -28.53
CA LYS A 290 -14.98 -20.57 -28.14
C LYS A 290 -13.75 -19.91 -27.50
N TYR A 291 -13.61 -18.59 -27.51
CA TYR A 291 -12.48 -17.89 -26.88
C TYR A 291 -12.84 -17.16 -25.59
N TYR A 292 -14.12 -17.20 -25.16
CA TYR A 292 -14.58 -16.43 -24.00
C TYR A 292 -13.90 -16.86 -22.69
N HIS A 293 -13.61 -18.16 -22.55
CA HIS A 293 -12.96 -18.69 -21.35
C HIS A 293 -11.51 -18.22 -21.19
N MET A 294 -10.80 -17.85 -22.26
CA MET A 294 -9.41 -17.37 -22.19
C MET A 294 -9.31 -15.97 -21.56
N LEU A 295 -10.34 -15.13 -21.72
CA LEU A 295 -10.39 -13.78 -21.16
C LEU A 295 -10.89 -13.76 -19.71
N ILE A 296 -11.66 -14.77 -19.29
CA ILE A 296 -12.18 -14.87 -17.91
C ILE A 296 -11.13 -15.45 -16.95
N VAL A 297 -10.22 -16.29 -17.43
CA VAL A 297 -9.16 -16.92 -16.61
C VAL A 297 -7.95 -15.99 -16.39
N SER A 298 -7.87 -14.86 -17.11
CA SER A 298 -6.76 -13.90 -17.03
C SER A 298 -7.04 -12.66 -16.17
N VAL A 299 -8.24 -12.55 -15.59
CA VAL A 299 -8.69 -11.48 -14.66
C VAL A 299 -8.75 -12.02 -13.25
#